data_AF-A0A842TPP0-F1
#
_entry.id   AF-A0A842TPP0-F1
#
_cell.length_a   1.000
_cell.length_b   1.000
_cell.length_c   1.000
_cell.angle_alpha   90.00
_cell.angle_beta   90.00
_cell.angle_gamma   90.00
#
_symmetry.space_group_name_H-M   'P 1'
#
loop_
_entity.id
_entity.type
_entity.pdbx_description
1 polymer ?
#
loop_
_entity_poly.entity_id
_entity_poly.type
_entity_poly.pdbx_seq_one_letter_code
_entity_poly.pdbx_strand_id
1 'polypeptide(L)'
;MVNIIEQDMVAGIEYLKGLGNFDKIGLLGHSMGAMTALKTSEDLTNQVNATVIIGMSTGFEQDLHGILAGNNDTSSEYNLSKISNLLIANGIFEQMFTKQISLDLLAEYTNLTGLQTETVYGNFTHGNACKVVIGATEHLFEPHDYHIIYESVEWFEKAFYGDIRWKITVTSIFYEISFYITIIGILMLGFVLIIYIYRFFWQGKSQNLQKNTIKDTSTLKLVIFYLISMIIGVLIMAVGIFTFGEILPVSLGELLFGILAGTSIGSMIMYYIIIRKRAKLRDIPIRIKNMSSENYGRAIIYGVVSAALFALLLTSIATWSIIITIPTLRELGAILGMSILFFPWFLMKEFYFRTVQGNLKTKNNPIKEYFIMFGIGFVMDSILIIPLMILLWAKGALLGFMALALTVVVIFSLIQQCLVTWVYMYSGRNILGSSIFLALFYAWMVVNFYPFGLPLF
;
A
#
# COMPACT_ATOMS: atom_id res chain seq x y z
N MET A 1 18.93 -2.77 22.63
CA MET A 1 19.40 -3.47 21.42
C MET A 1 19.38 -2.41 20.33
N VAL A 2 20.53 -2.03 19.77
CA VAL A 2 20.60 -0.95 18.77
C VAL A 2 19.95 -1.44 17.49
N ASN A 3 19.04 -0.66 16.90
CA ASN A 3 18.33 -1.01 15.68
C ASN A 3 19.34 -1.04 14.51
N ILE A 4 19.29 -2.06 13.64
CA ILE A 4 20.22 -2.19 12.50
C ILE A 4 20.21 -0.94 11.61
N ILE A 5 19.04 -0.31 11.43
CA ILE A 5 18.90 0.89 10.59
C ILE A 5 19.64 2.09 11.21
N GLU A 6 19.64 2.20 12.53
CA GLU A 6 20.38 3.23 13.26
C GLU A 6 21.90 3.00 13.11
N GLN A 7 22.35 1.75 13.18
CA GLN A 7 23.77 1.40 12.93
C GLN A 7 24.20 1.75 11.50
N ASP A 8 23.35 1.49 10.51
CA ASP A 8 23.63 1.86 9.12
C ASP A 8 23.73 3.38 8.93
N MET A 9 22.86 4.15 9.60
CA MET A 9 22.92 5.61 9.55
C MET A 9 24.19 6.15 10.21
N VAL A 10 24.57 5.61 11.39
CA VAL A 10 25.83 5.93 12.08
C VAL A 10 27.04 5.59 11.19
N ALA A 11 27.06 4.39 10.58
CA ALA A 11 28.12 3.98 9.67
C ALA A 11 28.22 4.92 8.45
N GLY A 12 27.09 5.41 7.93
CA GLY A 12 27.06 6.43 6.88
C GLY A 12 27.71 7.75 7.29
N ILE A 13 27.44 8.22 8.52
CA ILE A 13 28.07 9.42 9.08
C ILE A 13 29.58 9.20 9.25
N GLU A 14 29.99 8.07 9.81
CA GLU A 14 31.41 7.72 9.99
C GLU A 14 32.14 7.63 8.65
N TYR A 15 31.51 7.05 7.63
CA TYR A 15 32.05 6.99 6.27
C TYR A 15 32.26 8.39 5.69
N LEU A 16 31.26 9.27 5.76
CA LEU A 16 31.38 10.65 5.28
C LEU A 16 32.50 11.40 6.00
N LYS A 17 32.65 11.21 7.31
CA LYS A 17 33.75 11.78 8.08
C LYS A 17 35.11 11.22 7.68
N GLY A 18 35.18 9.91 7.41
CA GLY A 18 36.38 9.22 6.95
C GLY A 18 36.91 9.75 5.62
N LEU A 19 36.04 10.32 4.76
CA LEU A 19 36.45 10.99 3.52
C LEU A 19 37.15 12.35 3.76
N GLY A 20 36.96 12.98 4.92
CA GLY A 20 37.69 14.16 5.36
C GLY A 20 37.34 15.48 4.66
N ASN A 21 36.33 15.50 3.80
CA ASN A 21 35.94 16.65 2.97
C ASN A 21 34.54 17.23 3.29
N PHE A 22 33.92 16.80 4.40
CA PHE A 22 32.61 17.27 4.84
C PHE A 22 32.69 17.79 6.29
N ASP A 23 32.20 19.01 6.52
CA ASP A 23 32.21 19.69 7.81
C ASP A 23 30.81 19.88 8.41
N LYS A 24 29.75 19.64 7.61
CA LYS A 24 28.34 19.74 8.00
C LYS A 24 27.59 18.47 7.63
N ILE A 25 26.76 17.99 8.56
CA ILE A 25 25.94 16.80 8.38
C ILE A 25 24.49 17.16 8.71
N GLY A 26 23.58 16.82 7.81
CA GLY A 26 22.15 16.90 8.03
C GLY A 26 21.53 15.51 7.91
N LEU A 27 20.56 15.22 8.77
CA LEU A 27 19.78 14.00 8.71
C LEU A 27 18.38 14.32 8.21
N LEU A 28 17.90 13.51 7.28
CA LEU A 28 16.54 13.56 6.77
C LEU A 28 15.95 12.16 6.81
N GLY A 29 14.74 12.04 7.33
CA GLY A 29 14.04 10.77 7.33
C GLY A 29 12.55 10.95 7.07
N HIS A 30 11.95 9.97 6.39
CA HIS A 30 10.51 9.89 6.14
C HIS A 30 9.90 8.71 6.90
N SER A 31 8.72 8.88 7.49
CA SER A 31 8.02 7.84 8.25
C SER A 31 8.96 7.20 9.30
N MET A 32 9.13 5.88 9.33
CA MET A 32 10.09 5.21 10.22
C MET A 32 11.55 5.70 10.07
N GLY A 33 11.94 6.19 8.87
CA GLY A 33 13.23 6.82 8.65
C GLY A 33 13.41 8.11 9.45
N ALA A 34 12.32 8.84 9.72
CA ALA A 34 12.35 10.03 10.57
C ALA A 34 12.69 9.67 12.02
N MET A 35 12.21 8.53 12.52
CA MET A 35 12.56 8.00 13.85
C MET A 35 14.05 7.74 13.95
N THR A 36 14.59 7.11 12.92
CA THR A 36 16.02 6.83 12.83
C THR A 36 16.82 8.13 12.80
N ALA A 37 16.38 9.13 12.03
CA ALA A 37 17.03 10.44 11.96
C ALA A 37 17.01 11.18 13.31
N LEU A 38 15.88 11.19 14.02
CA LEU A 38 15.79 11.79 15.36
C LEU A 38 16.73 11.09 16.35
N LYS A 39 16.63 9.77 16.45
CA LYS A 39 17.43 8.99 17.39
C LYS A 39 18.93 9.15 17.12
N THR A 40 19.32 9.05 15.85
CA THR A 40 20.73 9.24 15.44
C THR A 40 21.20 10.67 15.73
N SER A 41 20.34 11.69 15.52
CA SER A 41 20.67 13.07 15.89
C SER A 41 20.80 13.26 17.41
N GLU A 42 20.03 12.52 18.21
CA GLU A 42 20.13 12.55 19.67
C GLU A 42 21.45 11.95 20.14
N ASP A 43 21.83 10.79 19.58
CA ASP A 43 23.05 10.07 19.96
C ASP A 43 24.31 10.79 19.48
N LEU A 44 24.22 11.51 18.34
CA LEU A 44 25.34 12.18 17.69
C LEU A 44 25.16 13.71 17.63
N THR A 45 24.64 14.34 18.69
CA THR A 45 24.36 15.80 18.77
C THR A 45 25.50 16.69 18.29
N ASN A 46 26.75 16.34 18.62
CA ASN A 46 27.93 17.13 18.25
C ASN A 46 28.37 16.92 16.78
N GLN A 47 27.71 16.03 16.06
CA GLN A 47 28.06 15.65 14.69
C GLN A 47 26.98 16.07 13.68
N VAL A 48 25.71 16.14 14.11
CA VAL A 48 24.57 16.49 13.26
C VAL A 48 24.21 17.96 13.47
N ASN A 49 24.17 18.73 12.38
CA ASN A 49 23.91 20.17 12.41
C ASN A 49 22.44 20.54 12.17
N ALA A 50 21.69 19.65 11.52
CA ALA A 50 20.27 19.84 11.23
C ALA A 50 19.56 18.52 11.06
N THR A 51 18.29 18.48 11.46
CA THR A 51 17.44 17.31 11.34
C THR A 51 16.12 17.68 10.69
N VAL A 52 15.73 16.93 9.68
CA VAL A 52 14.44 17.04 8.99
C VAL A 52 13.68 15.73 9.19
N ILE A 53 12.51 15.83 9.81
CA ILE A 53 11.58 14.71 9.93
C ILE A 53 10.38 14.94 9.02
N ILE A 54 10.06 13.93 8.22
CA ILE A 54 8.94 13.95 7.29
C ILE A 54 7.96 12.84 7.67
N GLY A 55 6.68 13.15 7.83
CA GLY A 55 5.66 12.13 8.07
C GLY A 55 5.80 11.42 9.39
N MET A 56 6.32 12.09 10.42
CA MET A 56 6.45 11.49 11.73
C MET A 56 6.44 12.52 12.85
N SER A 57 5.98 12.08 14.03
CA SER A 57 6.09 12.78 15.29
C SER A 57 6.39 11.78 16.41
N THR A 58 6.70 12.26 17.60
CA THR A 58 6.92 11.44 18.80
C THR A 58 5.64 10.69 19.20
N GLY A 59 5.78 9.55 19.90
CA GLY A 59 4.66 8.78 20.46
C GLY A 59 4.12 7.63 19.58
N PHE A 60 4.79 7.28 18.48
CA PHE A 60 4.40 6.13 17.65
C PHE A 60 4.75 4.76 18.26
N GLU A 61 5.70 4.71 19.21
CA GLU A 61 6.21 3.48 19.83
C GLU A 61 5.27 2.87 20.90
N GLN A 62 4.10 3.46 21.13
CA GLN A 62 3.06 2.77 21.89
C GLN A 62 2.57 1.56 21.10
N ASP A 63 3.17 0.40 21.39
CA ASP A 63 2.74 -0.90 20.90
C ASP A 63 1.23 -1.05 21.14
N LEU A 64 0.54 -1.75 20.22
CA LEU A 64 -0.87 -2.14 20.38
C LEU A 64 -1.09 -2.79 21.76
N HIS A 65 -0.08 -3.51 22.26
CA HIS A 65 -0.04 -4.10 23.59
C HIS A 65 0.03 -3.05 24.73
N GLY A 66 0.71 -1.92 24.54
CA GLY A 66 0.79 -0.81 25.50
C GLY A 66 -0.50 0.02 25.58
N ILE A 67 -1.15 0.23 24.42
CA ILE A 67 -2.48 0.86 24.33
C ILE A 67 -3.55 -0.02 25.02
N LEU A 68 -3.52 -1.32 24.78
CA LEU A 68 -4.44 -2.28 25.43
C LEU A 68 -4.14 -2.47 26.93
N ALA A 69 -2.89 -2.26 27.35
CA ALA A 69 -2.48 -2.31 28.75
C ALA A 69 -2.78 -1.00 29.53
N GLY A 70 -3.26 0.06 28.87
CA GLY A 70 -3.61 1.32 29.52
C GLY A 70 -2.40 2.20 29.90
N ASN A 71 -1.23 1.96 29.32
CA ASN A 71 -0.06 2.80 29.54
C ASN A 71 -0.17 4.07 28.68
N ASN A 72 -0.60 5.16 29.31
CA ASN A 72 -0.75 6.48 28.67
C ASN A 72 0.50 7.36 28.83
N ASP A 73 1.70 6.76 28.91
CA ASP A 73 2.91 7.59 28.96
C ASP A 73 3.12 8.20 27.58
N THR A 74 2.86 9.51 27.48
CA THR A 74 2.95 10.31 26.25
C THR A 74 4.20 11.17 26.20
N SER A 75 5.16 10.95 27.11
CA SER A 75 6.44 11.65 27.05
C SER A 75 7.20 11.20 25.80
N SER A 76 7.79 12.14 25.06
CA SER A 76 8.69 11.74 23.98
C SER A 76 9.86 10.97 24.59
N GLU A 77 10.15 9.77 24.07
CA GLU A 77 11.34 9.00 24.49
C GLU A 77 12.65 9.71 24.13
N TYR A 78 12.57 10.75 23.30
CA TYR A 78 13.69 11.49 22.77
C TYR A 78 14.04 12.70 23.64
N ASN A 79 15.33 12.89 23.91
CA ASN A 79 15.79 14.15 24.45
C ASN A 79 15.84 15.22 23.34
N LEU A 80 14.70 15.87 23.09
CA LEU A 80 14.55 16.89 22.04
C LEU A 80 15.57 18.04 22.14
N SER A 81 16.10 18.33 23.33
CA SER A 81 17.14 19.36 23.51
C SER A 81 18.49 19.03 22.87
N LYS A 82 18.71 17.76 22.49
CA LYS A 82 19.90 17.25 21.81
C LYS A 82 19.77 17.22 20.29
N ILE A 83 18.60 17.56 19.75
CA ILE A 83 18.37 17.56 18.31
C ILE A 83 18.71 18.95 17.77
N SER A 84 19.67 19.01 16.84
CA SER A 84 20.07 20.29 16.25
C SER A 84 19.14 20.66 15.08
N ASN A 85 18.69 21.91 15.06
CA ASN A 85 17.90 22.57 14.01
C ASN A 85 16.83 21.64 13.41
N LEU A 86 15.66 21.56 14.04
CA LEU A 86 14.60 20.59 13.73
C LEU A 86 13.51 21.15 12.79
N LEU A 87 13.41 20.59 11.58
CA LEU A 87 12.25 20.79 10.71
C LEU A 87 11.30 19.59 10.83
N ILE A 88 10.01 19.87 11.05
CA ILE A 88 8.93 18.88 11.08
C ILE A 88 8.05 19.13 9.86
N ALA A 89 7.95 18.18 8.94
CA ALA A 89 7.21 18.37 7.68
C ALA A 89 6.20 17.24 7.45
N ASN A 90 4.90 17.57 7.39
CA ASN A 90 3.85 16.57 7.20
C ASN A 90 2.88 16.98 6.08
N GLY A 91 2.13 16.02 5.54
CA GLY A 91 1.04 16.27 4.62
C GLY A 91 -0.22 16.78 5.32
N ILE A 92 -1.01 17.62 4.64
CA ILE A 92 -2.34 18.03 5.12
C ILE A 92 -3.33 16.84 5.22
N PHE A 93 -3.09 15.79 4.42
CA PHE A 93 -3.86 14.55 4.42
C PHE A 93 -3.11 13.41 5.14
N GLU A 94 -2.19 13.73 6.03
CA GLU A 94 -1.53 12.74 6.90
C GLU A 94 -2.56 12.04 7.82
N GLN A 95 -2.54 10.71 7.83
CA GLN A 95 -3.51 9.87 8.53
C GLN A 95 -3.14 9.64 10.00
N MET A 96 -1.84 9.61 10.32
CA MET A 96 -1.28 9.30 11.64
C MET A 96 -0.80 10.55 12.36
N PHE A 97 0.08 11.32 11.73
CA PHE A 97 0.79 12.45 12.32
C PHE A 97 0.19 13.79 11.91
N THR A 98 -1.04 14.02 12.36
CA THR A 98 -1.81 15.21 11.99
C THR A 98 -1.05 16.51 12.27
N LYS A 99 -1.41 17.59 11.58
CA LYS A 99 -0.89 18.95 11.82
C LYS A 99 -0.86 19.33 13.31
N GLN A 100 -1.87 18.95 14.09
CA GLN A 100 -1.92 19.27 15.51
C GLN A 100 -0.80 18.55 16.27
N ILE A 101 -0.59 17.26 16.00
CA ILE A 101 0.47 16.46 16.63
C ILE A 101 1.85 17.05 16.30
N SER A 102 2.07 17.51 15.05
CA SER A 102 3.33 18.18 14.67
C SER A 102 3.56 19.48 15.44
N LEU A 103 2.49 20.27 15.68
CA LEU A 103 2.56 21.49 16.47
C LEU A 103 2.77 21.20 17.95
N ASP A 104 2.22 20.10 18.48
CA ASP A 104 2.42 19.65 19.85
C ASP A 104 3.89 19.24 20.06
N LEU A 105 4.50 18.53 19.09
CA LEU A 105 5.94 18.23 19.10
C LEU A 105 6.79 19.50 19.03
N LEU A 106 6.41 20.48 18.21
CA LEU A 106 7.10 21.77 18.16
C LEU A 106 6.98 22.52 19.51
N ALA A 107 5.83 22.40 20.19
CA ALA A 107 5.62 22.97 21.53
C ALA A 107 6.53 22.30 22.56
N GLU A 108 6.67 20.97 22.49
CA GLU A 108 7.58 20.22 23.34
C GLU A 108 9.04 20.60 23.10
N TYR A 109 9.46 20.71 21.82
CA TYR A 109 10.82 21.09 21.44
C TYR A 109 11.18 22.52 21.88
N THR A 110 10.25 23.47 21.75
CA THR A 110 10.51 24.90 22.04
C THR A 110 10.17 25.32 23.46
N ASN A 111 9.35 24.53 24.17
CA ASN A 111 8.68 24.92 25.40
C ASN A 111 7.85 26.23 25.25
N LEU A 112 7.27 26.46 24.07
CA LEU A 112 6.41 27.60 23.75
C LEU A 112 4.96 27.18 23.49
N THR A 113 4.05 28.15 23.56
CA THR A 113 2.62 27.96 23.23
C THR A 113 2.20 28.85 22.07
N GLY A 114 1.06 28.55 21.44
CA GLY A 114 0.52 29.37 20.34
C GLY A 114 1.33 29.28 19.05
N LEU A 115 2.01 28.16 18.83
CA LEU A 115 2.85 27.92 17.67
C LEU A 115 2.04 27.82 16.38
N GLN A 116 2.65 28.22 15.26
CA GLN A 116 2.04 28.23 13.94
C GLN A 116 2.90 27.48 12.93
N THR A 117 2.23 26.90 11.95
CA THR A 117 2.90 26.35 10.76
C THR A 117 3.59 27.47 9.99
N GLU A 118 4.59 27.10 9.21
CA GLU A 118 5.36 28.01 8.36
C GLU A 118 6.15 29.10 9.09
N THR A 119 6.25 29.03 10.42
CA THR A 119 6.99 30.00 11.24
C THR A 119 8.27 29.38 11.78
N VAL A 120 9.39 30.08 11.59
CA VAL A 120 10.69 29.70 12.18
C VAL A 120 10.79 30.24 13.60
N TYR A 121 11.09 29.35 14.54
CA TYR A 121 11.42 29.68 15.91
C TYR A 121 12.91 29.37 16.17
N GLY A 122 13.51 29.99 17.19
CA GLY A 122 14.91 29.77 17.54
C GLY A 122 15.91 30.42 16.56
N ASN A 123 17.13 29.90 16.52
CA ASN A 123 18.23 30.43 15.72
C ASN A 123 19.15 29.30 15.22
N PHE A 124 19.40 29.28 13.90
CA PHE A 124 20.24 28.27 13.26
C PHE A 124 21.66 28.19 13.82
N THR A 125 22.23 29.33 14.19
CA THR A 125 23.59 29.44 14.75
C THR A 125 23.72 28.80 16.12
N HIS A 126 22.64 28.83 16.92
CA HIS A 126 22.58 28.20 18.23
C HIS A 126 22.15 26.72 18.15
N GLY A 127 21.92 26.19 16.94
CA GLY A 127 21.46 24.82 16.75
C GLY A 127 20.02 24.57 17.21
N ASN A 128 19.26 25.61 17.56
CA ASN A 128 17.92 25.46 18.14
C ASN A 128 16.81 26.00 17.23
N ALA A 129 17.08 26.23 15.94
CA ALA A 129 16.03 26.60 15.01
C ALA A 129 15.00 25.47 14.89
N CYS A 130 13.72 25.81 14.76
CA CYS A 130 12.70 24.81 14.47
C CYS A 130 11.49 25.39 13.74
N LYS A 131 10.82 24.55 12.95
CA LYS A 131 9.67 24.92 12.12
C LYS A 131 8.78 23.70 11.87
N VAL A 132 7.46 23.92 11.76
CA VAL A 132 6.53 22.93 11.19
C VAL A 132 6.08 23.39 9.80
N VAL A 133 6.18 22.50 8.82
CA VAL A 133 5.77 22.70 7.43
C VAL A 133 4.64 21.73 7.08
N ILE A 134 3.63 22.22 6.35
CA ILE A 134 2.51 21.38 5.90
C ILE A 134 2.39 21.39 4.37
N GLY A 135 2.68 20.25 3.76
CA GLY A 135 2.56 20.02 2.31
C GLY A 135 1.13 19.67 1.88
N ALA A 136 0.83 19.81 0.59
CA ALA A 136 -0.48 19.53 0.00
C ALA A 136 -0.59 18.05 -0.44
N THR A 137 -0.25 17.15 0.48
CA THR A 137 0.01 15.74 0.20
C THR A 137 -0.50 14.83 1.33
N GLU A 138 -0.35 13.52 1.17
CA GLU A 138 -0.60 12.48 2.18
C GLU A 138 0.68 11.72 2.49
N HIS A 139 0.67 10.89 3.54
CA HIS A 139 1.85 10.22 4.11
C HIS A 139 2.82 9.60 3.09
N LEU A 140 2.35 8.82 2.11
CA LEU A 140 3.23 8.12 1.17
C LEU A 140 3.87 9.06 0.14
N PHE A 141 3.25 10.21 -0.14
CA PHE A 141 3.70 11.18 -1.14
C PHE A 141 4.38 12.42 -0.53
N GLU A 142 4.61 12.49 0.78
CA GLU A 142 5.33 13.60 1.41
C GLU A 142 6.74 13.84 0.85
N PRO A 143 7.56 12.80 0.59
CA PRO A 143 8.90 12.99 0.02
C PRO A 143 8.89 13.55 -1.41
N HIS A 144 7.73 13.59 -2.06
CA HIS A 144 7.57 14.10 -3.43
C HIS A 144 6.94 15.51 -3.47
N ASP A 145 6.35 15.96 -2.36
CA ASP A 145 5.70 17.27 -2.27
C ASP A 145 6.71 18.40 -2.47
N TYR A 146 6.41 19.28 -3.42
CA TYR A 146 7.33 20.34 -3.83
C TYR A 146 7.65 21.32 -2.69
N HIS A 147 6.69 21.58 -1.80
CA HIS A 147 6.82 22.53 -0.69
C HIS A 147 7.69 21.92 0.41
N ILE A 148 7.43 20.66 0.78
CA ILE A 148 8.27 19.91 1.73
C ILE A 148 9.71 19.81 1.24
N ILE A 149 9.94 19.49 -0.04
CA ILE A 149 11.30 19.41 -0.62
C ILE A 149 11.99 20.78 -0.56
N TYR A 150 11.30 21.84 -0.98
CA TYR A 150 11.85 23.19 -0.97
C TYR A 150 12.29 23.59 0.44
N GLU A 151 11.40 23.42 1.42
CA GLU A 151 11.63 23.76 2.82
C GLU A 151 12.75 22.94 3.44
N SER A 152 12.84 21.65 3.10
CA SER A 152 13.93 20.77 3.57
C SER A 152 15.29 21.22 3.05
N VAL A 153 15.39 21.61 1.77
CA VAL A 153 16.64 22.11 1.19
C VAL A 153 17.00 23.49 1.76
N GLU A 154 16.02 24.38 1.90
CA GLU A 154 16.21 25.69 2.54
C GLU A 154 16.69 25.54 3.98
N TRP A 155 16.14 24.59 4.71
CA TRP A 155 16.50 24.29 6.09
C TRP A 155 17.97 23.90 6.22
N PHE A 156 18.46 23.01 5.36
CA PHE A 156 19.86 22.62 5.34
C PHE A 156 20.78 23.76 4.90
N GLU A 157 20.43 24.53 3.88
CA GLU A 157 21.23 25.68 3.44
C GLU A 157 21.40 26.70 4.57
N LYS A 158 20.31 27.04 5.27
CA LYS A 158 20.37 27.96 6.43
C LYS A 158 21.13 27.38 7.60
N ALA A 159 20.94 26.11 7.94
CA ALA A 159 21.65 25.47 9.04
C ALA A 159 23.16 25.34 8.80
N PHE A 160 23.57 25.13 7.54
CA PHE A 160 24.97 24.91 7.20
C PHE A 160 25.73 26.20 6.90
N TYR A 161 25.06 27.18 6.28
CA TYR A 161 25.72 28.37 5.71
C TYR A 161 25.13 29.70 6.20
N GLY A 162 24.06 29.67 7.00
CA GLY A 162 23.38 30.87 7.51
C GLY A 162 22.41 31.54 6.53
N ASP A 163 22.50 31.24 5.23
CA ASP A 163 21.61 31.74 4.18
C ASP A 163 21.58 30.79 2.98
N ILE A 164 20.60 30.99 2.09
CA ILE A 164 20.46 30.25 0.83
C ILE A 164 21.56 30.70 -0.15
N ARG A 165 22.53 29.83 -0.45
CA ARG A 165 23.65 30.21 -1.34
C ARG A 165 23.27 30.19 -2.81
N TRP A 166 22.36 29.30 -3.21
CA TRP A 166 21.89 29.16 -4.58
C TRP A 166 20.39 29.02 -4.65
N LYS A 167 19.80 29.54 -5.73
CA LYS A 167 18.37 29.41 -5.98
C LYS A 167 17.95 27.94 -5.98
N ILE A 168 17.11 27.57 -5.02
CA ILE A 168 16.50 26.24 -4.93
C ILE A 168 15.50 26.12 -6.09
N THR A 169 15.72 25.17 -6.98
CA THR A 169 14.80 24.87 -8.09
C THR A 169 14.31 23.44 -7.91
N VAL A 170 13.05 23.29 -7.50
CA VAL A 170 12.42 21.98 -7.30
C VAL A 170 11.81 21.49 -8.60
N THR A 171 12.15 20.26 -9.00
CA THR A 171 11.70 19.63 -10.24
C THR A 171 10.77 18.43 -10.02
N SER A 172 10.33 18.20 -8.77
CA SER A 172 9.49 17.06 -8.39
C SER A 172 8.18 16.99 -9.18
N ILE A 173 7.56 18.13 -9.50
CA ILE A 173 6.33 18.17 -10.30
C ILE A 173 6.53 17.60 -11.72
N PHE A 174 7.69 17.85 -12.35
CA PHE A 174 8.00 17.29 -13.67
C PHE A 174 8.26 15.79 -13.58
N TYR A 175 8.91 15.36 -12.50
CA TYR A 175 9.10 13.96 -12.20
C TYR A 175 7.76 13.24 -12.00
N GLU A 176 6.84 13.78 -11.21
CA GLU A 176 5.50 13.21 -10.99
C GLU A 176 4.69 13.11 -12.29
N ILE A 177 4.64 14.19 -13.08
CA ILE A 177 3.93 14.18 -14.37
C ILE A 177 4.53 13.11 -15.29
N SER A 178 5.86 13.03 -15.38
CA SER A 178 6.55 12.04 -16.21
C SER A 178 6.29 10.62 -15.71
N PHE A 179 6.25 10.42 -14.40
CA PHE A 179 5.93 9.15 -13.77
C PHE A 179 4.49 8.72 -14.07
N TYR A 180 3.50 9.60 -13.93
CA TYR A 180 2.10 9.30 -14.26
C TYR A 180 1.90 8.98 -15.74
N ILE A 181 2.52 9.76 -16.64
CA ILE A 181 2.50 9.47 -18.09
C ILE A 181 3.09 8.08 -18.36
N THR A 182 4.22 7.75 -17.72
CA THR A 182 4.90 6.47 -17.88
C THR A 182 4.05 5.31 -17.38
N ILE A 183 3.44 5.43 -16.20
CA ILE A 183 2.50 4.42 -15.67
C ILE A 183 1.33 4.19 -16.61
N ILE A 184 0.66 5.27 -17.06
CA ILE A 184 -0.48 5.16 -17.97
C ILE A 184 -0.04 4.49 -19.28
N GLY A 185 1.07 4.92 -19.85
CA GLY A 185 1.62 4.36 -21.08
C GLY A 185 1.93 2.86 -20.96
N ILE A 186 2.52 2.44 -19.84
CA ILE A 186 2.85 1.03 -19.61
C ILE A 186 1.62 0.18 -19.29
N LEU A 187 0.62 0.71 -18.59
CA LEU A 187 -0.66 0.03 -18.40
C LEU A 187 -1.36 -0.18 -19.75
N MET A 188 -1.38 0.85 -20.61
CA MET A 188 -1.91 0.74 -21.97
C MET A 188 -1.15 -0.28 -22.81
N LEU A 189 0.18 -0.27 -22.75
CA LEU A 189 1.02 -1.28 -23.41
C LEU A 189 0.69 -2.69 -22.90
N GLY A 190 0.58 -2.86 -21.58
CA GLY A 190 0.19 -4.12 -20.96
C GLY A 190 -1.17 -4.60 -21.48
N PHE A 191 -2.17 -3.72 -21.60
CA PHE A 191 -3.48 -4.06 -22.13
C PHE A 191 -3.41 -4.60 -23.56
N VAL A 192 -2.59 -3.96 -24.40
CA VAL A 192 -2.35 -4.39 -25.78
C VAL A 192 -1.62 -5.74 -25.83
N LEU A 193 -0.57 -5.91 -25.04
CA LEU A 193 0.20 -7.16 -24.98
C LEU A 193 -0.65 -8.34 -24.51
N ILE A 194 -1.57 -8.13 -23.58
CA ILE A 194 -2.53 -9.15 -23.13
C ILE A 194 -3.40 -9.65 -24.28
N ILE A 195 -3.84 -8.76 -25.19
CA ILE A 195 -4.58 -9.17 -26.39
C ILE A 195 -3.71 -10.03 -27.31
N TYR A 196 -2.44 -9.69 -27.49
CA TYR A 196 -1.51 -10.49 -28.30
C TYR A 196 -1.27 -11.87 -27.69
N ILE A 197 -1.04 -11.95 -26.38
CA ILE A 197 -0.90 -13.21 -25.65
C ILE A 197 -2.18 -14.05 -25.83
N TYR A 198 -3.36 -13.44 -25.71
CA TYR A 198 -4.62 -14.15 -25.93
C TYR A 198 -4.72 -14.75 -27.33
N ARG A 199 -4.42 -13.96 -28.37
CA ARG A 199 -4.45 -14.44 -29.76
C ARG A 199 -3.51 -15.63 -29.96
N PHE A 200 -2.34 -15.60 -29.33
CA PHE A 200 -1.39 -16.71 -29.35
C PHE A 200 -1.96 -18.00 -28.73
N PHE A 201 -2.58 -17.92 -27.55
CA PHE A 201 -3.08 -19.11 -26.83
C PHE A 201 -4.43 -19.64 -27.35
N TRP A 202 -5.32 -18.78 -27.86
CA TRP A 202 -6.69 -19.16 -28.26
C TRP A 202 -6.93 -19.21 -29.76
N GLN A 203 -6.02 -18.69 -30.61
CA GLN A 203 -6.07 -18.82 -32.09
C GLN A 203 -7.45 -18.54 -32.71
N GLY A 204 -8.20 -17.57 -32.18
CA GLY A 204 -9.53 -17.20 -32.71
C GLY A 204 -10.69 -18.14 -32.33
N LYS A 205 -10.49 -19.11 -31.43
CA LYS A 205 -11.60 -19.93 -30.91
C LYS A 205 -12.57 -19.06 -30.10
N SER A 206 -13.87 -19.22 -30.39
CA SER A 206 -14.92 -18.42 -29.72
C SER A 206 -14.94 -18.68 -28.23
N GLN A 207 -15.12 -17.61 -27.45
CA GLN A 207 -15.33 -17.71 -26.01
C GLN A 207 -16.68 -18.37 -25.74
N ASN A 208 -16.68 -19.48 -24.99
CA ASN A 208 -17.93 -19.99 -24.45
C ASN A 208 -18.36 -19.11 -23.27
N LEU A 209 -19.30 -18.21 -23.55
CA LEU A 209 -20.06 -17.51 -22.53
C LEU A 209 -20.89 -18.53 -21.75
N GLN A 210 -20.35 -19.12 -20.68
CA GLN A 210 -21.12 -20.01 -19.83
C GLN A 210 -22.37 -19.28 -19.31
N LYS A 211 -23.54 -19.86 -19.57
CA LYS A 211 -24.83 -19.31 -19.16
C LYS A 211 -24.99 -19.47 -17.65
N ASN A 212 -25.23 -18.37 -16.94
CA ASN A 212 -25.46 -18.38 -15.51
C ASN A 212 -26.73 -19.17 -15.14
N THR A 213 -26.62 -20.00 -14.09
CA THR A 213 -27.74 -20.75 -13.49
C THR A 213 -28.58 -19.90 -12.53
N ILE A 214 -28.03 -18.79 -12.00
CA ILE A 214 -28.78 -17.85 -11.17
C ILE A 214 -29.56 -16.90 -12.09
N LYS A 215 -30.60 -17.44 -12.73
CA LYS A 215 -31.62 -16.61 -13.34
C LYS A 215 -32.42 -15.93 -12.21
N ASP A 216 -32.71 -14.65 -12.39
CA ASP A 216 -33.68 -13.89 -11.59
C ASP A 216 -33.24 -13.45 -10.19
N THR A 217 -31.92 -13.36 -9.91
CA THR A 217 -31.43 -12.65 -8.71
C THR A 217 -30.84 -11.30 -9.12
N SER A 218 -31.33 -10.21 -8.50
CA SER A 218 -30.84 -8.87 -8.79
C SER A 218 -29.35 -8.74 -8.42
N THR A 219 -28.59 -8.03 -9.25
CA THR A 219 -27.17 -7.73 -9.00
C THR A 219 -26.96 -7.06 -7.65
N LEU A 220 -27.86 -6.12 -7.29
CA LEU A 220 -27.84 -5.44 -6.00
C LEU A 220 -27.89 -6.41 -4.81
N LYS A 221 -28.73 -7.44 -4.88
CA LYS A 221 -28.83 -8.44 -3.80
C LYS A 221 -27.53 -9.23 -3.65
N LEU A 222 -26.86 -9.56 -4.75
CA LEU A 222 -25.58 -10.24 -4.73
C LEU A 222 -24.46 -9.35 -4.17
N VAL A 223 -24.48 -8.04 -4.47
CA VAL A 223 -23.56 -7.06 -3.89
C VAL A 223 -23.79 -6.94 -2.37
N ILE A 224 -25.05 -6.84 -1.91
CA ILE A 224 -25.37 -6.80 -0.47
C ILE A 224 -24.88 -8.05 0.25
N PHE A 225 -25.03 -9.22 -0.37
CA PHE A 225 -24.53 -10.46 0.23
C PHE A 225 -23.00 -10.50 0.33
N TYR A 226 -22.29 -9.91 -0.65
CA TYR A 226 -20.85 -9.75 -0.55
C TYR A 226 -20.44 -8.79 0.59
N LEU A 227 -21.21 -7.73 0.84
CA LEU A 227 -20.97 -6.84 2.00
C LEU A 227 -20.99 -7.63 3.31
N ILE A 228 -21.99 -8.51 3.48
CA ILE A 228 -22.10 -9.36 4.67
C ILE A 228 -20.90 -10.31 4.76
N SER A 229 -20.46 -10.87 3.63
CA SER A 229 -19.23 -11.67 3.56
C SER A 229 -17.99 -10.89 3.99
N MET A 230 -17.89 -9.60 3.64
CA MET A 230 -16.79 -8.76 4.10
C MET A 230 -16.83 -8.49 5.60
N ILE A 231 -18.01 -8.31 6.19
CA ILE A 231 -18.14 -8.17 7.65
C ILE A 231 -17.66 -9.46 8.35
N ILE A 232 -18.05 -10.64 7.84
CA ILE A 232 -17.52 -11.93 8.32
C ILE A 232 -16.00 -11.97 8.15
N GLY A 233 -15.49 -11.44 7.04
CA GLY A 233 -14.05 -11.33 6.79
C GLY A 233 -13.31 -10.49 7.82
N VAL A 234 -13.85 -9.32 8.19
CA VAL A 234 -13.28 -8.46 9.23
C VAL A 234 -13.34 -9.13 10.61
N LEU A 235 -14.41 -9.87 10.93
CA LEU A 235 -14.51 -10.62 12.18
C LEU A 235 -13.49 -11.76 12.25
N ILE A 236 -13.28 -12.48 11.14
CA ILE A 236 -12.27 -13.55 11.06
C ILE A 236 -10.85 -12.96 11.06
N MET A 237 -10.63 -11.79 10.45
CA MET A 237 -9.35 -11.08 10.51
C MET A 237 -8.93 -10.85 11.96
N ALA A 238 -9.85 -10.44 12.85
CA ALA A 238 -9.53 -10.25 14.27
C ALA A 238 -8.98 -11.53 14.92
N VAL A 239 -9.53 -12.70 14.58
CA VAL A 239 -9.00 -14.01 15.04
C VAL A 239 -7.69 -14.35 14.34
N GLY A 240 -7.60 -14.06 13.04
CA GLY A 240 -6.45 -14.36 12.20
C GLY A 240 -5.19 -13.63 12.62
N ILE A 241 -5.29 -12.37 13.07
CA ILE A 241 -4.17 -11.60 13.62
C ILE A 241 -3.49 -12.36 14.77
N PHE A 242 -4.28 -12.94 15.68
CA PHE A 242 -3.73 -13.71 16.80
C PHE A 242 -3.26 -15.12 16.42
N THR A 243 -3.74 -15.68 15.31
CA THR A 243 -3.47 -17.08 14.94
C THR A 243 -2.35 -17.21 13.92
N PHE A 244 -2.20 -16.22 13.03
CA PHE A 244 -1.26 -16.25 11.92
C PHE A 244 -0.07 -15.31 12.11
N GLY A 245 0.03 -14.62 13.26
CA GLY A 245 1.05 -13.63 13.68
C GLY A 245 2.53 -13.99 13.45
N GLU A 246 2.80 -15.28 13.25
CA GLU A 246 4.15 -15.84 13.15
C GLU A 246 4.39 -16.59 11.83
N ILE A 247 3.40 -16.63 10.94
CA ILE A 247 3.40 -17.54 9.77
C ILE A 247 3.83 -16.81 8.49
N LEU A 248 3.55 -15.51 8.33
CA LEU A 248 3.97 -14.79 7.14
C LEU A 248 5.15 -13.87 7.45
N PRO A 249 6.19 -13.87 6.61
CA PRO A 249 7.40 -13.08 6.82
C PRO A 249 7.20 -11.58 6.53
N VAL A 250 5.97 -11.08 6.55
CA VAL A 250 5.57 -9.72 6.20
C VAL A 250 4.52 -9.29 7.21
N SER A 251 4.82 -8.30 8.05
CA SER A 251 3.99 -7.98 9.22
C SER A 251 2.57 -7.45 8.91
N LEU A 252 2.29 -6.97 7.69
CA LEU A 252 0.91 -6.76 7.21
C LEU A 252 0.36 -7.88 6.33
N GLY A 253 1.20 -8.81 5.86
CA GLY A 253 0.79 -9.94 5.03
C GLY A 253 -0.27 -10.82 5.72
N GLU A 254 -0.18 -10.94 7.04
CA GLU A 254 -1.08 -11.73 7.89
C GLU A 254 -2.45 -11.10 8.03
N LEU A 255 -2.49 -9.78 8.23
CA LEU A 255 -3.73 -9.02 8.27
C LEU A 255 -4.45 -9.11 6.91
N LEU A 256 -3.73 -8.91 5.82
CA LEU A 256 -4.27 -9.03 4.46
C LEU A 256 -4.74 -10.46 4.17
N PHE A 257 -3.97 -11.46 4.59
CA PHE A 257 -4.35 -12.86 4.44
C PHE A 257 -5.62 -13.19 5.23
N GLY A 258 -5.70 -12.74 6.49
CA GLY A 258 -6.87 -12.95 7.35
C GLY A 258 -8.13 -12.32 6.75
N ILE A 259 -8.04 -11.09 6.23
CA ILE A 259 -9.13 -10.44 5.50
C ILE A 259 -9.50 -11.27 4.27
N LEU A 260 -8.53 -11.68 3.46
CA LEU A 260 -8.78 -12.42 2.21
C LEU A 260 -9.42 -13.79 2.48
N ALA A 261 -8.91 -14.53 3.45
CA ALA A 261 -9.44 -15.82 3.86
C ALA A 261 -10.86 -15.67 4.41
N GLY A 262 -11.05 -14.73 5.35
CA GLY A 262 -12.34 -14.47 5.97
C GLY A 262 -13.41 -13.99 4.97
N THR A 263 -13.06 -13.06 4.08
CA THR A 263 -13.97 -12.59 3.00
C THR A 263 -14.34 -13.72 2.05
N SER A 264 -13.41 -14.63 1.74
CA SER A 264 -13.64 -15.79 0.88
C SER A 264 -14.55 -16.84 1.53
N ILE A 265 -14.33 -17.15 2.81
CA ILE A 265 -15.21 -18.02 3.61
C ILE A 265 -16.61 -17.41 3.69
N GLY A 266 -16.69 -16.13 4.04
CA GLY A 266 -17.94 -15.38 4.07
C GLY A 266 -18.65 -15.42 2.71
N SER A 267 -17.91 -15.25 1.60
CA SER A 267 -18.47 -15.28 0.24
C SER A 267 -19.07 -16.63 -0.09
N MET A 268 -18.47 -17.72 0.39
CA MET A 268 -19.00 -19.07 0.20
C MET A 268 -20.22 -19.38 1.04
N ILE A 269 -20.23 -18.95 2.31
CA ILE A 269 -21.41 -19.06 3.16
C ILE A 269 -22.59 -18.32 2.52
N MET A 270 -22.37 -17.09 2.09
CA MET A 270 -23.42 -16.27 1.48
C MET A 270 -23.88 -16.82 0.13
N TYR A 271 -22.95 -17.29 -0.71
CA TYR A 271 -23.29 -17.99 -1.94
C TYR A 271 -24.16 -19.23 -1.67
N TYR A 272 -23.79 -20.06 -0.69
CA TYR A 272 -24.59 -21.20 -0.26
C TYR A 272 -25.99 -20.79 0.20
N ILE A 273 -26.12 -19.74 1.02
CA ILE A 273 -27.41 -19.22 1.49
C ILE A 273 -28.31 -18.78 0.32
N ILE A 274 -27.73 -18.19 -0.73
CA ILE A 274 -28.46 -17.78 -1.94
C ILE A 274 -28.98 -19.01 -2.68
N ILE A 275 -28.14 -20.02 -2.87
CA ILE A 275 -28.48 -21.18 -3.70
C ILE A 275 -29.21 -22.30 -2.93
N ARG A 276 -29.23 -22.30 -1.58
CA ARG A 276 -29.78 -23.43 -0.78
C ARG A 276 -31.23 -23.80 -1.11
N LYS A 277 -32.02 -22.84 -1.61
CA LYS A 277 -33.41 -23.09 -2.03
C LYS A 277 -33.52 -23.74 -3.43
N ARG A 278 -32.42 -23.78 -4.20
CA ARG A 278 -32.37 -24.16 -5.62
C ARG A 278 -31.31 -25.21 -5.94
N ALA A 279 -30.32 -25.42 -5.08
CA ALA A 279 -29.19 -26.31 -5.27
C ALA A 279 -28.66 -26.85 -3.93
N LYS A 280 -28.00 -28.01 -3.97
CA LYS A 280 -27.35 -28.67 -2.82
C LYS A 280 -25.90 -28.20 -2.70
N LEU A 281 -25.30 -28.32 -1.51
CA LEU A 281 -23.89 -27.96 -1.26
C LEU A 281 -22.93 -28.67 -2.24
N ARG A 282 -23.24 -29.92 -2.61
CA ARG A 282 -22.49 -30.72 -3.60
C ARG A 282 -22.44 -30.11 -5.02
N ASP A 283 -23.31 -29.15 -5.31
CA ASP A 283 -23.38 -28.52 -6.63
C ASP A 283 -22.36 -27.37 -6.76
N ILE A 284 -21.79 -26.87 -5.64
CA ILE A 284 -20.78 -25.80 -5.65
C ILE A 284 -19.48 -26.27 -6.34
N PRO A 285 -18.86 -27.41 -5.95
CA PRO A 285 -17.65 -27.90 -6.62
C PRO A 285 -17.88 -28.20 -8.10
N ILE A 286 -19.06 -28.70 -8.47
CA ILE A 286 -19.43 -28.96 -9.86
C ILE A 286 -19.45 -27.64 -10.66
N ARG A 287 -19.96 -26.56 -10.07
CA ARG A 287 -19.99 -25.25 -10.73
C ARG A 287 -18.61 -24.63 -10.87
N ILE A 288 -17.78 -24.70 -9.83
CA ILE A 288 -16.38 -24.25 -9.90
C ILE A 288 -15.66 -25.04 -10.99
N LYS A 289 -15.85 -26.36 -11.05
CA LYS A 289 -15.34 -27.22 -12.12
C LYS A 289 -15.82 -26.76 -13.49
N ASN A 290 -17.08 -26.44 -13.66
CA ASN A 290 -17.59 -25.96 -14.96
C ASN A 290 -16.92 -24.63 -15.37
N MET A 291 -16.75 -23.69 -14.45
CA MET A 291 -16.09 -22.40 -14.73
C MET A 291 -14.57 -22.51 -14.95
N SER A 292 -13.99 -23.67 -14.66
CA SER A 292 -12.55 -23.95 -14.74
C SER A 292 -12.16 -25.03 -15.77
N SER A 293 -13.10 -25.85 -16.24
CA SER A 293 -12.80 -27.09 -16.99
C SER A 293 -12.37 -26.86 -18.44
N GLU A 294 -12.84 -25.78 -19.09
CA GLU A 294 -12.50 -25.51 -20.48
C GLU A 294 -11.07 -24.96 -20.59
N ASN A 295 -10.16 -25.74 -21.20
CA ASN A 295 -8.77 -25.36 -21.46
C ASN A 295 -7.99 -24.92 -20.21
N TYR A 296 -8.19 -25.59 -19.07
CA TYR A 296 -7.59 -25.22 -17.78
C TYR A 296 -6.08 -24.95 -17.87
N GLY A 297 -5.30 -25.82 -18.55
CA GLY A 297 -3.85 -25.64 -18.68
C GLY A 297 -3.47 -24.35 -19.42
N ARG A 298 -4.20 -23.98 -20.48
CA ARG A 298 -3.96 -22.72 -21.21
C ARG A 298 -4.33 -21.51 -20.35
N ALA A 299 -5.43 -21.59 -19.61
CA ALA A 299 -5.85 -20.52 -18.71
C ALA A 299 -4.84 -20.28 -17.58
N ILE A 300 -4.31 -21.36 -16.98
CA ILE A 300 -3.25 -21.31 -15.95
C ILE A 300 -2.01 -20.63 -16.51
N ILE A 301 -1.45 -21.12 -17.62
CA ILE A 301 -0.24 -20.56 -18.22
C ILE A 301 -0.46 -19.09 -18.60
N TYR A 302 -1.62 -18.78 -19.18
CA TYR A 302 -1.99 -17.41 -19.52
C TYR A 302 -2.01 -16.48 -18.30
N GLY A 303 -2.60 -16.92 -17.18
CA GLY A 303 -2.60 -16.19 -15.93
C GLY A 303 -1.19 -15.91 -15.41
N VAL A 304 -0.31 -16.93 -15.42
CA VAL A 304 1.11 -16.79 -15.03
C VAL A 304 1.84 -15.79 -15.90
N VAL A 305 1.76 -15.94 -17.23
CA VAL A 305 2.45 -15.05 -18.19
C VAL A 305 1.93 -13.63 -18.06
N SER A 306 0.62 -13.45 -17.89
CA SER A 306 0.00 -12.13 -17.69
C SER A 306 0.49 -11.47 -16.40
N ALA A 307 0.59 -12.23 -15.30
CA ALA A 307 1.06 -11.72 -14.03
C ALA A 307 2.54 -11.32 -14.10
N ALA A 308 3.37 -12.20 -14.67
CA ALA A 308 4.79 -11.92 -14.88
C ALA A 308 4.99 -10.67 -15.76
N LEU A 309 4.20 -10.53 -16.83
CA LEU A 309 4.26 -9.36 -17.70
C LEU A 309 3.94 -8.07 -16.93
N PHE A 310 2.81 -8.01 -16.23
CA PHE A 310 2.42 -6.79 -15.50
C PHE A 310 3.37 -6.49 -14.34
N ALA A 311 3.83 -7.51 -13.62
CA ALA A 311 4.82 -7.35 -12.56
C ALA A 311 6.14 -6.79 -13.11
N LEU A 312 6.67 -7.35 -14.21
CA LEU A 312 7.90 -6.85 -14.84
C LEU A 312 7.75 -5.43 -15.36
N LEU A 313 6.64 -5.12 -16.01
CA LEU A 313 6.35 -3.79 -16.52
C LEU A 313 6.31 -2.74 -15.39
N LEU A 314 5.61 -3.04 -14.29
CA LEU A 314 5.52 -2.12 -13.15
C LEU A 314 6.83 -2.04 -12.35
N THR A 315 7.50 -3.17 -12.11
CA THR A 315 8.83 -3.22 -11.47
C THR A 315 9.85 -2.40 -12.26
N SER A 316 9.81 -2.44 -13.60
CA SER A 316 10.75 -1.68 -14.43
C SER A 316 10.58 -0.17 -14.23
N ILE A 317 9.33 0.32 -14.13
CA ILE A 317 9.07 1.74 -13.84
C ILE A 317 9.48 2.07 -12.42
N ALA A 318 9.01 1.28 -11.45
CA ALA A 318 9.25 1.55 -10.04
C ALA A 318 10.75 1.58 -9.73
N THR A 319 11.53 0.65 -10.30
CA THR A 319 13.00 0.60 -10.18
C THR A 319 13.69 1.80 -10.80
N TRP A 320 13.20 2.29 -11.93
CA TRP A 320 13.82 3.43 -12.59
C TRP A 320 13.43 4.77 -11.94
N SER A 321 12.29 4.83 -11.26
CA SER A 321 11.71 6.07 -10.76
C SER A 321 11.84 6.23 -9.25
N ILE A 322 11.35 5.26 -8.45
CA ILE A 322 11.09 5.44 -7.01
C ILE A 322 12.00 4.57 -6.15
N ILE A 323 11.95 3.24 -6.32
CA ILE A 323 12.56 2.25 -5.42
C ILE A 323 13.00 1.05 -6.25
N ILE A 324 14.16 0.48 -5.91
CA ILE A 324 14.63 -0.81 -6.46
C ILE A 324 13.60 -1.90 -6.10
N THR A 325 12.82 -2.32 -7.09
CA THR A 325 11.72 -3.30 -6.94
C THR A 325 12.00 -4.58 -7.72
N ILE A 326 13.26 -4.78 -8.13
CA ILE A 326 13.71 -6.03 -8.75
C ILE A 326 13.77 -7.09 -7.64
N PRO A 327 12.92 -8.13 -7.68
CA PRO A 327 12.90 -9.12 -6.62
C PRO A 327 14.16 -9.98 -6.64
N THR A 328 14.80 -10.11 -5.48
CA THR A 328 15.84 -11.09 -5.19
C THR A 328 15.26 -12.51 -5.16
N LEU A 329 16.12 -13.52 -5.06
CA LEU A 329 15.68 -14.92 -4.93
C LEU A 329 14.76 -15.14 -3.72
N ARG A 330 15.02 -14.43 -2.62
CA ARG A 330 14.18 -14.48 -1.42
C ARG A 330 12.79 -13.92 -1.70
N GLU A 331 12.70 -12.74 -2.32
CA GLU A 331 11.41 -12.15 -2.68
C GLU A 331 10.65 -13.01 -3.70
N LEU A 332 11.32 -13.60 -4.69
CA LEU A 332 10.69 -14.54 -5.62
C LEU A 332 10.10 -15.77 -4.89
N GLY A 333 10.84 -16.33 -3.93
CA GLY A 333 10.35 -17.42 -3.08
C GLY A 333 9.12 -17.02 -2.27
N ALA A 334 9.14 -15.83 -1.67
CA ALA A 334 8.01 -15.28 -0.91
C ALA A 334 6.78 -15.04 -1.80
N ILE A 335 6.97 -14.49 -3.00
CA ILE A 335 5.89 -14.28 -3.98
C ILE A 335 5.24 -15.63 -4.35
N LEU A 336 6.04 -16.64 -4.67
CA LEU A 336 5.52 -17.96 -5.03
C LEU A 336 4.80 -18.63 -3.85
N GLY A 337 5.38 -18.59 -2.65
CA GLY A 337 4.78 -19.14 -1.44
C GLY A 337 3.44 -18.49 -1.11
N MET A 338 3.38 -17.15 -1.08
CA MET A 338 2.14 -16.41 -0.86
C MET A 338 1.12 -16.65 -1.97
N SER A 339 1.55 -16.77 -3.22
CA SER A 339 0.63 -17.04 -4.34
C SER A 339 -0.09 -18.39 -4.17
N ILE A 340 0.64 -19.43 -3.75
CA ILE A 340 0.06 -20.75 -3.46
C ILE A 340 -0.93 -20.65 -2.30
N LEU A 341 -0.56 -19.91 -1.24
CA LEU A 341 -1.40 -19.70 -0.06
C LEU A 341 -2.69 -18.90 -0.37
N PHE A 342 -2.58 -17.87 -1.21
CA PHE A 342 -3.70 -16.98 -1.55
C PHE A 342 -4.62 -17.54 -2.64
N PHE A 343 -4.11 -18.45 -3.49
CA PHE A 343 -4.84 -18.97 -4.63
C PHE A 343 -6.24 -19.54 -4.29
N PRO A 344 -6.43 -20.38 -3.24
CA PRO A 344 -7.75 -20.91 -2.89
C PRO A 344 -8.74 -19.79 -2.63
N TRP A 345 -8.32 -18.75 -1.91
CA TRP A 345 -9.18 -17.62 -1.53
C TRP A 345 -9.53 -16.76 -2.74
N PHE A 346 -8.55 -16.44 -3.58
CA PHE A 346 -8.80 -15.72 -4.82
C PHE A 346 -9.66 -16.50 -5.82
N LEU A 347 -9.57 -17.83 -5.83
CA LEU A 347 -10.47 -18.67 -6.62
C LEU A 347 -11.92 -18.53 -6.16
N MET A 348 -12.16 -18.56 -4.84
CA MET A 348 -13.51 -18.39 -4.29
C MET A 348 -14.05 -16.98 -4.53
N LYS A 349 -13.21 -15.95 -4.36
CA LYS A 349 -13.55 -14.56 -4.65
C LYS A 349 -13.93 -14.38 -6.12
N GLU A 350 -13.08 -14.84 -7.05
CA GLU A 350 -13.33 -14.76 -8.49
C GLU A 350 -14.59 -15.54 -8.88
N PHE A 351 -14.80 -16.74 -8.34
CA PHE A 351 -16.03 -17.49 -8.55
C PHE A 351 -17.28 -16.67 -8.18
N TYR A 352 -17.26 -15.98 -7.04
CA TYR A 352 -18.35 -15.10 -6.61
C TYR A 352 -18.50 -13.89 -7.55
N PHE A 353 -17.42 -13.17 -7.82
CA PHE A 353 -17.39 -11.98 -8.68
C PHE A 353 -17.92 -12.28 -10.08
N ARG A 354 -17.41 -13.34 -10.70
CA ARG A 354 -17.83 -13.74 -12.05
C ARG A 354 -19.26 -14.27 -12.07
N THR A 355 -19.76 -14.81 -10.95
CA THR A 355 -21.18 -15.12 -10.81
C THR A 355 -22.05 -13.86 -10.80
N VAL A 356 -21.67 -12.80 -10.08
CA VAL A 356 -22.38 -11.50 -10.07
C VAL A 356 -22.36 -10.88 -11.47
N GLN A 357 -21.18 -10.85 -12.10
CA GLN A 357 -20.98 -10.25 -13.43
C GLN A 357 -21.66 -11.05 -14.54
N GLY A 358 -21.80 -12.38 -14.42
CA GLY A 358 -22.51 -13.19 -15.41
C GLY A 358 -24.01 -12.88 -15.54
N ASN A 359 -24.59 -12.11 -14.59
CA ASN A 359 -25.97 -11.62 -14.67
C ASN A 359 -26.12 -10.33 -15.47
N LEU A 360 -25.02 -9.73 -15.94
CA LEU A 360 -25.05 -8.50 -16.71
C LEU A 360 -25.59 -8.74 -18.13
N LYS A 361 -26.50 -7.86 -18.56
CA LYS A 361 -27.12 -7.87 -19.90
C LYS A 361 -26.32 -7.02 -20.90
N THR A 362 -24.99 -7.11 -20.90
CA THR A 362 -24.10 -6.22 -21.69
C THR A 362 -23.21 -6.94 -22.70
N LYS A 363 -23.60 -8.15 -23.12
CA LYS A 363 -22.79 -9.04 -23.97
C LYS A 363 -22.46 -8.50 -25.37
N ASN A 364 -23.14 -7.45 -25.83
CA ASN A 364 -22.99 -6.94 -27.20
C ASN A 364 -21.85 -5.93 -27.36
N ASN A 365 -21.27 -5.41 -26.27
CA ASN A 365 -20.17 -4.44 -26.34
C ASN A 365 -19.08 -4.81 -25.30
N PRO A 366 -17.94 -5.38 -25.73
CA PRO A 366 -16.87 -5.83 -24.83
C PRO A 366 -16.30 -4.71 -23.96
N ILE A 367 -16.16 -3.49 -24.49
CA ILE A 367 -15.62 -2.35 -23.73
C ILE A 367 -16.61 -1.93 -22.64
N LYS A 368 -17.90 -1.86 -22.98
CA LYS A 368 -18.95 -1.58 -21.99
C LYS A 368 -19.04 -2.69 -20.95
N GLU A 369 -18.92 -3.95 -21.35
CA GLU A 369 -18.88 -5.09 -20.44
C GLU A 369 -17.69 -4.97 -19.46
N TYR A 370 -16.49 -4.66 -19.97
CA TYR A 370 -15.29 -4.42 -19.16
C TYR A 370 -15.52 -3.37 -18.08
N PHE A 371 -15.94 -2.15 -18.45
CA PHE A 371 -16.08 -1.07 -17.48
C PHE A 371 -17.17 -1.34 -16.43
N ILE A 372 -18.24 -2.05 -16.79
CA ILE A 372 -19.28 -2.45 -15.83
C ILE A 372 -18.73 -3.53 -14.88
N MET A 373 -18.00 -4.51 -15.40
CA MET A 373 -17.38 -5.57 -14.58
C MET A 373 -16.36 -4.98 -13.60
N PHE A 374 -15.48 -4.10 -14.10
CA PHE A 374 -14.52 -3.34 -13.31
C PHE A 374 -15.23 -2.51 -12.23
N GLY A 375 -16.23 -1.70 -12.60
CA GLY A 375 -16.95 -0.84 -11.66
C GLY A 375 -17.64 -1.64 -10.55
N ILE A 376 -18.29 -2.76 -10.89
CA ILE A 376 -18.89 -3.65 -9.89
C ILE A 376 -17.81 -4.27 -9.00
N GLY A 377 -16.71 -4.76 -9.57
CA GLY A 377 -15.62 -5.37 -8.82
C GLY A 377 -14.98 -4.39 -7.82
N PHE A 378 -14.67 -3.17 -8.28
CA PHE A 378 -14.11 -2.11 -7.45
C PHE A 378 -15.10 -1.66 -6.36
N VAL A 379 -16.37 -1.44 -6.70
CA VAL A 379 -17.38 -1.09 -5.69
C VAL A 379 -17.49 -2.20 -4.66
N MET A 380 -17.56 -3.47 -5.07
CA MET A 380 -17.65 -4.59 -4.15
C MET A 380 -16.48 -4.64 -3.18
N ASP A 381 -15.25 -4.45 -3.65
CA ASP A 381 -14.06 -4.46 -2.79
C ASP A 381 -13.93 -3.20 -1.91
N SER A 382 -14.35 -2.03 -2.39
CA SER A 382 -14.03 -0.75 -1.74
C SER A 382 -15.17 -0.18 -0.89
N ILE A 383 -16.41 -0.62 -1.07
CA ILE A 383 -17.60 -0.06 -0.40
C ILE A 383 -17.58 -0.15 1.14
N LEU A 384 -16.90 -1.16 1.72
CA LEU A 384 -16.73 -1.26 3.17
C LEU A 384 -15.39 -0.64 3.62
N ILE A 385 -14.36 -0.80 2.80
CA ILE A 385 -12.99 -0.35 3.08
C ILE A 385 -12.92 1.18 3.12
N ILE A 386 -13.52 1.89 2.16
CA ILE A 386 -13.46 3.36 2.10
C ILE A 386 -14.14 4.02 3.32
N PRO A 387 -15.38 3.67 3.70
CA PRO A 387 -15.97 4.23 4.92
C PRO A 387 -15.16 3.89 6.17
N LEU A 388 -14.65 2.67 6.30
CA LEU A 388 -13.81 2.29 7.44
C LEU A 388 -12.54 3.13 7.49
N MET A 389 -11.84 3.28 6.37
CA MET A 389 -10.67 4.14 6.22
C MET A 389 -10.95 5.59 6.66
N ILE A 390 -12.07 6.18 6.21
CA ILE A 390 -12.47 7.54 6.60
C ILE A 390 -12.80 7.63 8.09
N LEU A 391 -13.46 6.62 8.66
CA LEU A 391 -13.79 6.59 10.10
C LEU A 391 -12.55 6.52 11.00
N LEU A 392 -11.51 5.82 10.53
CA LEU A 392 -10.25 5.64 11.26
C LEU A 392 -9.26 6.81 11.04
N TRP A 393 -9.51 7.65 10.04
CA TRP A 393 -8.62 8.74 9.63
C TRP A 393 -8.38 9.75 10.77
N ALA A 394 -7.12 10.10 11.02
CA ALA A 394 -6.72 11.05 12.05
C ALA A 394 -7.22 10.71 13.47
N LYS A 395 -7.45 9.42 13.78
CA LYS A 395 -7.86 8.93 15.11
C LYS A 395 -6.70 8.44 15.96
N GLY A 396 -5.56 9.13 15.89
CA GLY A 396 -4.31 8.77 16.56
C GLY A 396 -3.44 7.81 15.75
N ALA A 397 -2.27 7.46 16.30
CA ALA A 397 -1.23 6.71 15.58
C ALA A 397 -1.72 5.34 15.07
N LEU A 398 -2.28 4.50 15.95
CA LEU A 398 -2.72 3.14 15.59
C LEU A 398 -3.86 3.13 14.56
N LEU A 399 -4.94 3.86 14.83
CA LEU A 399 -6.10 3.89 13.94
C LEU A 399 -5.78 4.65 12.64
N GLY A 400 -4.97 5.71 12.72
CA GLY A 400 -4.41 6.40 11.56
C GLY A 400 -3.54 5.47 10.70
N PHE A 401 -2.74 4.61 11.32
CA PHE A 401 -1.93 3.63 10.61
C PHE A 401 -2.80 2.57 9.91
N MET A 402 -3.88 2.13 10.56
CA MET A 402 -4.88 1.30 9.89
C MET A 402 -5.52 2.04 8.70
N ALA A 403 -5.85 3.33 8.84
CA ALA A 403 -6.38 4.14 7.75
C ALA A 403 -5.38 4.26 6.58
N LEU A 404 -4.08 4.43 6.86
CA LEU A 404 -3.02 4.40 5.86
C LEU A 404 -2.97 3.05 5.13
N ALA A 405 -2.95 1.94 5.88
CA ALA A 405 -2.95 0.60 5.30
C ALA A 405 -4.19 0.36 4.41
N LEU A 406 -5.37 0.79 4.85
CA LEU A 406 -6.59 0.71 4.05
C LEU A 406 -6.55 1.61 2.81
N THR A 407 -5.89 2.77 2.87
CA THR A 407 -5.67 3.65 1.70
C THR A 407 -4.89 2.92 0.62
N VAL A 408 -3.79 2.26 1.00
CA VAL A 408 -3.00 1.40 0.09
C VAL A 408 -3.85 0.27 -0.48
N VAL A 409 -4.67 -0.40 0.35
CA VAL A 409 -5.59 -1.45 -0.10
C VAL A 409 -6.58 -0.93 -1.15
N VAL A 410 -7.14 0.28 -0.99
CA VAL A 410 -8.07 0.86 -1.96
C VAL A 410 -7.39 1.18 -3.29
N ILE A 411 -6.20 1.79 -3.26
CA ILE A 411 -5.42 2.09 -4.46
C ILE A 411 -5.07 0.80 -5.21
N PHE A 412 -4.61 -0.22 -4.49
CA PHE A 412 -4.30 -1.50 -5.10
C PHE A 412 -5.54 -2.25 -5.57
N SER A 413 -6.66 -2.16 -4.86
CA SER A 413 -7.94 -2.72 -5.31
C SER A 413 -8.35 -2.12 -6.66
N LEU A 414 -8.18 -0.80 -6.86
CA LEU A 414 -8.45 -0.14 -8.12
C LEU A 414 -7.60 -0.71 -9.26
N ILE A 415 -6.28 -0.77 -9.08
CA ILE A 415 -5.34 -1.30 -10.08
C ILE A 415 -5.63 -2.78 -10.33
N GLN A 416 -5.76 -3.57 -9.28
CA GLN A 416 -6.06 -4.99 -9.32
C GLN A 416 -7.34 -5.28 -10.11
N GLN A 417 -8.45 -4.59 -9.80
CA GLN A 417 -9.73 -4.82 -10.45
C GLN A 417 -9.72 -4.42 -11.93
N CYS A 418 -8.97 -3.37 -12.27
CA CYS A 418 -8.69 -2.96 -13.64
C CYS A 418 -7.98 -4.11 -14.40
N LEU A 419 -6.85 -4.59 -13.88
CA LEU A 419 -6.04 -5.62 -14.55
C LEU A 419 -6.72 -7.00 -14.58
N VAL A 420 -7.24 -7.49 -13.46
CA VAL A 420 -7.83 -8.85 -13.35
C VAL A 420 -9.06 -9.00 -14.22
N THR A 421 -9.86 -7.93 -14.37
CA THR A 421 -11.04 -7.93 -15.25
C THR A 421 -10.62 -8.04 -16.71
N TRP A 422 -9.56 -7.33 -17.10
CA TRP A 422 -8.99 -7.43 -18.44
C TRP A 422 -8.45 -8.84 -18.71
N VAL A 423 -7.64 -9.37 -17.79
CA VAL A 423 -7.09 -10.74 -17.89
C VAL A 423 -8.21 -11.77 -17.98
N TYR A 424 -9.26 -11.66 -17.16
CA TYR A 424 -10.41 -12.57 -17.22
C TYR A 424 -11.13 -12.55 -18.58
N MET A 425 -11.34 -11.36 -19.16
CA MET A 425 -12.00 -11.24 -20.46
C MET A 425 -11.23 -11.96 -21.57
N TYR A 426 -9.91 -12.08 -21.42
CA TYR A 426 -9.03 -12.69 -22.41
C TYR A 426 -8.44 -14.04 -21.98
N SER A 427 -8.75 -14.57 -20.79
CA SER A 427 -8.35 -15.92 -20.35
C SER A 427 -9.26 -17.03 -20.93
N GLY A 428 -9.97 -16.74 -22.02
CA GLY A 428 -11.08 -17.56 -22.49
C GLY A 428 -12.28 -17.58 -21.52
N ARG A 429 -12.38 -16.58 -20.62
CA ARG A 429 -13.37 -16.49 -19.54
C ARG A 429 -13.29 -17.64 -18.53
N ASN A 430 -12.13 -18.28 -18.41
CA ASN A 430 -11.85 -19.28 -17.40
C ASN A 430 -11.35 -18.59 -16.11
N ILE A 431 -12.01 -18.89 -14.99
CA ILE A 431 -11.68 -18.25 -13.70
C ILE A 431 -10.29 -18.62 -13.18
N LEU A 432 -9.73 -19.78 -13.57
CA LEU A 432 -8.38 -20.16 -13.13
C LEU A 432 -7.34 -19.16 -13.61
N GLY A 433 -7.48 -18.64 -14.83
CA GLY A 433 -6.54 -17.67 -15.38
C GLY A 433 -6.54 -16.35 -14.63
N SER A 434 -7.73 -15.84 -14.29
CA SER A 434 -7.83 -14.61 -13.49
C SER A 434 -7.46 -14.83 -12.03
N SER A 435 -7.80 -15.98 -11.42
CA SER A 435 -7.41 -16.30 -10.04
C SER A 435 -5.90 -16.48 -9.86
N ILE A 436 -5.21 -17.13 -10.81
CA ILE A 436 -3.75 -17.26 -10.78
C ILE A 436 -3.07 -15.92 -10.99
N PHE A 437 -3.56 -15.16 -11.98
CA PHE A 437 -3.09 -13.80 -12.19
C PHE A 437 -3.20 -12.99 -10.90
N LEU A 438 -4.37 -13.04 -10.26
CA LEU A 438 -4.66 -12.32 -9.03
C LEU A 438 -3.75 -12.74 -7.89
N ALA A 439 -3.56 -14.05 -7.69
CA ALA A 439 -2.70 -14.57 -6.63
C ALA A 439 -1.24 -14.13 -6.79
N LEU A 440 -0.68 -14.27 -8.00
CA LEU A 440 0.69 -13.86 -8.31
C LEU A 440 0.88 -12.36 -8.22
N PHE A 441 -0.02 -11.60 -8.84
CA PHE A 441 0.06 -10.14 -8.88
C PHE A 441 -0.13 -9.54 -7.48
N TYR A 442 -1.06 -10.07 -6.69
CA TYR A 442 -1.26 -9.63 -5.32
C TYR A 442 -0.07 -9.98 -4.42
N ALA A 443 0.46 -11.20 -4.51
CA ALA A 443 1.67 -11.56 -3.77
C ALA A 443 2.86 -10.67 -4.13
N TRP A 444 3.04 -10.36 -5.42
CA TRP A 444 4.06 -9.39 -5.87
C TRP A 444 3.82 -7.99 -5.28
N MET A 445 2.58 -7.50 -5.27
CA MET A 445 2.26 -6.20 -4.65
C MET A 445 2.55 -6.20 -3.14
N VAL A 446 2.18 -7.27 -2.43
CA VAL A 446 2.44 -7.42 -0.98
C VAL A 446 3.93 -7.41 -0.68
N VAL A 447 4.73 -8.16 -1.44
CA VAL A 447 6.19 -8.23 -1.23
C VAL A 447 6.90 -6.92 -1.58
N ASN A 448 6.48 -6.20 -2.62
CA ASN A 448 7.23 -5.04 -3.12
C ASN A 448 6.76 -3.69 -2.56
N PHE A 449 5.48 -3.55 -2.16
CA PHE A 449 4.91 -2.23 -1.85
C PHE A 449 4.20 -2.11 -0.51
N TYR A 450 3.81 -3.22 0.14
CA TYR A 450 3.38 -3.08 1.53
C TYR A 450 4.63 -2.83 2.38
N PRO A 451 4.61 -1.87 3.31
CA PRO A 451 5.79 -1.35 4.03
C PRO A 451 6.46 -2.36 5.00
N PHE A 452 6.32 -3.66 4.74
CA PHE A 452 6.72 -4.78 5.58
C PHE A 452 7.33 -5.94 4.78
N GLY A 453 7.55 -5.74 3.47
CA GLY A 453 8.03 -6.77 2.54
C GLY A 453 9.51 -7.14 2.68
N LEU A 454 10.26 -6.43 3.52
CA LEU A 454 11.56 -6.88 4.00
C LEU A 454 11.34 -7.45 5.40
N PRO A 455 11.57 -8.76 5.64
CA PRO A 455 11.91 -9.19 6.98
C PRO A 455 13.22 -8.48 7.33
N LEU A 456 13.11 -7.46 8.17
CA LEU A 456 14.21 -6.85 8.91
C LEU A 456 14.53 -7.69 10.15
N PHE A 457 14.48 -9.03 10.00
CA PHE A 457 14.86 -10.03 10.98
C PHE A 457 15.49 -11.22 10.29
#